data_AF-A0A069NQU6-F1
#
_entry.id   AF-A0A069NQU6-F1
#
_cell.length_a   1.000
_cell.length_b   1.000
_cell.length_c   1.000
_cell.angle_alpha   90.00
_cell.angle_beta   90.00
_cell.angle_gamma   90.00
#
_symmetry.space_group_name_H-M   'P 1'
#
loop_
_entity.id
_entity.type
_entity.pdbx_description
1 polymer ?
#
loop_
_entity_poly.entity_id
_entity_poly.type
_entity_poly.pdbx_seq_one_letter_code
_entity_poly.pdbx_strand_id
1 'polypeptide(L)'
;MLELMIALGVAAIIATFALPAYRTHVAKTHRLDAAAALQRAVQFIETARLAQTGTDSIALSAGLDQAPSSGTPVYKLALLPESAANGGYTIDAAPVASGVMQDDACGVFIIDATGLRSNRLADTAAPLDAAKSSACWTGKG
;
A
#
# COMPACT_ATOMS: atom_id res chain seq x y z
N MET A 1 -1.82 47.07 8.75
CA MET A 1 -3.10 46.34 8.50
C MET A 1 -3.24 45.94 7.03
N LEU A 2 -3.04 46.84 6.06
CA LEU A 2 -3.02 46.46 4.62
C LEU A 2 -1.93 45.43 4.30
N GLU A 3 -0.74 45.55 4.91
CA GLU A 3 0.36 44.61 4.74
C GLU A 3 0.01 43.17 5.18
N LEU A 4 -0.72 43.02 6.29
CA LEU A 4 -1.21 41.72 6.75
C LEU A 4 -2.26 41.14 5.79
N MET A 5 -3.16 41.98 5.25
CA MET A 5 -4.18 41.54 4.28
C MET A 5 -3.55 41.06 2.97
N ILE A 6 -2.50 41.74 2.48
CA ILE A 6 -1.74 41.32 1.30
C ILE A 6 -0.99 40.02 1.57
N ALA A 7 -0.30 39.92 2.71
CA ALA A 7 0.42 38.70 3.10
C ALA A 7 -0.53 37.48 3.20
N LEU A 8 -1.69 37.63 3.81
CA LEU A 8 -2.70 36.56 3.88
C LEU A 8 -3.26 36.20 2.50
N GLY A 9 -3.48 37.20 1.63
CA GLY A 9 -3.90 36.98 0.25
C GLY A 9 -2.90 36.14 -0.55
N VAL A 10 -1.61 36.46 -0.46
CA VAL A 10 -0.54 35.69 -1.11
C VAL A 10 -0.44 34.27 -0.52
N ALA A 11 -0.50 34.14 0.81
CA ALA A 11 -0.46 32.84 1.47
C ALA A 11 -1.61 31.92 1.05
N ALA A 12 -2.82 32.46 0.90
CA ALA A 12 -3.98 31.70 0.41
C ALA A 12 -3.75 31.18 -1.01
N ILE A 13 -3.18 31.99 -1.90
CA ILE A 13 -2.85 31.59 -3.28
C ILE A 13 -1.79 30.48 -3.29
N ILE A 14 -0.78 30.54 -2.43
CA ILE A 14 0.24 29.48 -2.35
C ILE A 14 -0.37 28.17 -1.82
N ALA A 15 -1.22 28.27 -0.80
CA ALA A 15 -1.81 27.11 -0.14
C ALA A 15 -2.65 26.25 -1.10
N THR A 16 -3.34 26.85 -2.09
CA THR A 16 -4.16 26.11 -3.05
C THR A 16 -3.36 25.15 -3.92
N PHE A 17 -2.09 25.45 -4.23
CA PHE A 17 -1.21 24.57 -5.01
C PHE A 17 -0.34 23.69 -4.12
N ALA A 18 0.16 24.23 -3.00
CA ALA A 18 1.07 23.53 -2.11
C ALA A 18 0.41 22.32 -1.41
N LEU A 19 -0.83 22.49 -0.94
CA LEU A 19 -1.55 21.43 -0.22
C LEU A 19 -1.85 20.19 -1.07
N PRO A 20 -2.46 20.28 -2.27
CA PRO A 20 -2.68 19.10 -3.09
C PRO A 20 -1.36 18.45 -3.52
N ALA A 21 -0.33 19.22 -3.88
CA ALA A 21 0.97 18.69 -4.24
C ALA A 21 1.61 17.90 -3.09
N TYR A 22 1.54 18.42 -1.86
CA TYR A 22 2.04 17.73 -0.68
C TYR A 22 1.27 16.42 -0.42
N ARG A 23 -0.06 16.43 -0.53
CA ARG A 23 -0.89 15.22 -0.36
C ARG A 23 -0.51 14.13 -1.36
N THR A 24 -0.34 14.47 -2.64
CA THR A 24 0.11 13.52 -3.66
C THR A 24 1.50 12.97 -3.37
N HIS A 25 2.42 13.81 -2.87
CA HIS A 25 3.76 13.36 -2.49
C HIS A 25 3.73 12.35 -1.35
N VAL A 26 2.96 12.64 -0.29
CA VAL A 26 2.80 11.74 0.87
C VAL A 26 2.13 10.42 0.46
N ALA A 27 1.07 10.48 -0.34
CA ALA A 27 0.40 9.27 -0.83
C ALA A 27 1.35 8.38 -1.66
N LYS A 28 2.17 8.98 -2.53
CA LYS A 28 3.19 8.26 -3.27
C LYS A 28 4.17 7.54 -2.36
N THR A 29 4.65 8.19 -1.31
CA THR A 29 5.54 7.57 -0.32
C THR A 29 4.87 6.37 0.35
N HIS A 30 3.62 6.50 0.80
CA HIS A 30 2.90 5.40 1.42
C HIS A 30 2.64 4.21 0.47
N ARG A 31 2.39 4.45 -0.82
CA ARG A 31 2.26 3.39 -1.82
C ARG A 31 3.59 2.64 -2.03
N LEU A 32 4.70 3.35 -2.05
CA LEU A 32 6.03 2.74 -2.14
C LEU A 32 6.35 1.93 -0.87
N ASP A 33 5.97 2.44 0.31
CA ASP A 33 6.13 1.72 1.58
C ASP A 33 5.29 0.43 1.60
N ALA A 34 4.04 0.47 1.11
CA ALA A 34 3.18 -0.70 0.98
C ALA A 34 3.79 -1.75 0.03
N ALA A 35 4.26 -1.33 -1.15
CA ALA A 35 4.93 -2.21 -2.09
C ALA A 35 6.20 -2.85 -1.49
N ALA A 36 7.02 -2.06 -0.79
CA ALA A 36 8.22 -2.56 -0.11
C ALA A 36 7.88 -3.52 1.03
N ALA A 37 6.82 -3.26 1.80
CA ALA A 37 6.33 -4.16 2.83
C ALA A 37 5.89 -5.50 2.26
N LEU A 38 5.15 -5.49 1.14
CA LEU A 38 4.76 -6.71 0.43
C LEU A 38 5.98 -7.51 -0.04
N GLN A 39 7.02 -6.87 -0.60
CA GLN A 39 8.24 -7.58 -0.98
C GLN A 39 8.97 -8.20 0.22
N ARG A 40 9.01 -7.52 1.38
CA ARG A 40 9.57 -8.09 2.61
C ARG A 40 8.75 -9.29 3.11
N ALA A 41 7.42 -9.20 3.04
CA ALA A 41 6.52 -10.27 3.42
C ALA A 41 6.67 -11.50 2.50
N VAL A 42 6.78 -11.31 1.19
CA VAL A 42 7.10 -12.37 0.21
C VAL A 42 8.41 -13.05 0.59
N GLN A 43 9.50 -12.28 0.77
CA GLN A 43 10.80 -12.84 1.15
C GLN A 43 10.72 -13.67 2.44
N PHE A 44 9.99 -13.19 3.44
CA PHE A 44 9.79 -13.91 4.69
C PHE A 44 9.08 -15.25 4.47
N ILE A 45 7.96 -15.25 3.73
CA ILE A 45 7.20 -16.47 3.45
C ILE A 45 8.04 -17.48 2.68
N GLU A 46 8.78 -17.05 1.65
CA GLU A 46 9.66 -17.95 0.90
C GLU A 46 10.75 -18.56 1.80
N THR A 47 11.38 -17.76 2.67
CA THR A 47 12.38 -18.29 3.61
C THR A 47 11.78 -19.23 4.66
N ALA A 48 10.59 -18.92 5.16
CA ALA A 48 9.89 -19.76 6.13
C ALA A 48 9.49 -21.11 5.49
N ARG A 49 9.03 -21.10 4.24
CA ARG A 49 8.64 -22.30 3.49
C ARG A 49 9.82 -23.21 3.19
N LEU A 50 11.00 -22.63 2.89
CA LEU A 50 12.22 -23.42 2.71
C LEU A 50 12.74 -24.05 4.02
N ALA A 51 12.51 -23.38 5.16
CA ALA A 51 12.94 -23.86 6.46
C ALA A 51 11.96 -24.86 7.11
N GLN A 52 10.67 -24.81 6.75
CA GLN A 52 9.64 -25.67 7.30
C GLN A 52 9.55 -27.01 6.54
N THR A 53 9.62 -28.12 7.29
CA THR A 53 9.48 -29.48 6.76
C THR A 53 8.05 -30.05 6.94
N GLY A 54 7.05 -29.19 7.19
CA GLY A 54 5.67 -29.58 7.51
C GLY A 54 4.61 -28.61 6.96
N THR A 55 3.34 -28.89 7.23
CA THR A 55 2.15 -28.15 6.73
C THR A 55 1.65 -27.06 7.68
N ASP A 56 2.51 -26.56 8.58
CA ASP A 56 2.09 -25.51 9.51
C ASP A 56 1.77 -24.22 8.76
N SER A 57 0.69 -23.55 9.17
CA SER A 57 0.28 -22.29 8.54
C SER A 57 1.31 -21.20 8.84
N ILE A 58 1.97 -20.67 7.80
CA ILE A 58 2.83 -19.50 7.91
C ILE A 58 1.96 -18.30 8.29
N ALA A 59 2.38 -17.52 9.28
CA ALA A 59 1.73 -16.26 9.66
C ALA A 59 2.75 -15.12 9.56
N LEU A 60 2.30 -13.94 9.12
CA LEU A 60 3.15 -12.74 9.12
C LEU A 60 3.52 -12.37 10.55
N SER A 61 4.82 -12.21 10.81
CA SER A 61 5.31 -11.76 12.11
C SER A 61 5.08 -10.25 12.31
N ALA A 62 5.13 -9.81 13.56
CA ALA A 62 5.00 -8.39 13.91
C ALA A 62 6.05 -7.55 13.14
N GLY A 63 5.60 -6.51 12.43
CA GLY A 63 6.45 -5.65 11.60
C GLY A 63 6.50 -6.05 10.11
N LEU A 64 5.88 -7.17 9.75
CA LEU A 64 5.56 -7.58 8.37
C LEU A 64 4.06 -7.52 8.07
N ASP A 65 3.24 -7.29 9.09
CA ASP A 65 1.78 -7.18 9.05
C ASP A 65 1.28 -5.74 8.82
N GLN A 66 2.19 -4.78 8.62
CA GLN A 66 1.84 -3.38 8.37
C GLN A 66 2.90 -2.61 7.56
N ALA A 67 2.46 -1.51 6.95
CA ALA A 67 3.31 -0.48 6.38
C ALA A 67 2.91 0.91 6.92
N PRO A 68 3.86 1.73 7.39
CA PRO A 68 5.28 1.42 7.63
C PRO A 68 5.48 0.27 8.64
N SER A 69 6.66 -0.36 8.65
CA SER A 69 6.94 -1.52 9.53
C SER A 69 6.90 -1.21 11.03
N SER A 70 6.96 0.08 11.38
CA SER A 70 6.88 0.57 12.76
C SER A 70 6.12 1.89 12.81
N GLY A 71 5.58 2.24 13.97
CA GLY A 71 4.76 3.44 14.16
C GLY A 71 3.29 3.21 13.78
N THR A 72 2.62 4.28 13.34
CA THR A 72 1.21 4.24 12.99
C THR A 72 1.02 3.52 11.64
N PRO A 73 0.21 2.44 11.57
CA PRO A 73 -0.06 1.75 10.32
C PRO A 73 -0.85 2.63 9.36
N VAL A 74 -0.40 2.68 8.11
CA VAL A 74 -1.13 3.26 6.98
C VAL A 74 -1.76 2.16 6.14
N TYR A 75 -1.06 1.04 5.98
CA TYR A 75 -1.54 -0.20 5.39
C TYR A 75 -1.39 -1.35 6.37
N LYS A 76 -2.34 -2.29 6.33
CA LYS A 76 -2.27 -3.58 7.02
C LYS A 76 -2.07 -4.68 6.00
N LEU A 77 -1.16 -5.60 6.28
CA LEU A 77 -0.85 -6.73 5.43
C LEU A 77 -1.53 -7.98 5.96
N ALA A 78 -2.14 -8.75 5.08
CA ALA A 78 -2.69 -10.05 5.43
C ALA A 78 -2.23 -11.12 4.43
N LEU A 79 -1.93 -12.31 4.98
CA LEU A 79 -1.71 -13.50 4.18
C LEU A 79 -3.05 -14.20 3.98
N LEU A 80 -3.44 -14.38 2.73
CA LEU A 80 -4.64 -15.05 2.31
C LEU A 80 -4.35 -16.52 1.98
N PRO A 81 -5.36 -17.41 2.12
CA PRO A 81 -5.19 -18.85 1.99
C PRO A 81 -4.69 -19.30 0.62
N GLU A 82 -4.07 -20.49 0.62
CA GLU A 82 -3.47 -21.09 -0.57
C GLU A 82 -4.53 -21.48 -1.62
N SER A 83 -4.21 -21.31 -2.90
CA SER A 83 -4.97 -21.86 -4.02
C SER A 83 -4.03 -22.26 -5.15
N ALA A 84 -4.38 -23.31 -5.90
CA ALA A 84 -3.61 -23.68 -7.10
C ALA A 84 -3.51 -22.52 -8.11
N ALA A 85 -4.51 -21.63 -8.12
CA ALA A 85 -4.56 -20.48 -9.03
C ALA A 85 -3.62 -19.33 -8.65
N ASN A 86 -3.18 -19.22 -7.39
CA ASN A 86 -2.31 -18.14 -6.90
C ASN A 86 -0.86 -18.60 -6.62
N GLY A 87 -0.51 -19.83 -7.03
CA GLY A 87 0.81 -20.41 -6.79
C GLY A 87 1.07 -20.83 -5.33
N GLY A 88 0.05 -20.77 -4.48
CA GLY A 88 0.11 -21.23 -3.09
C GLY A 88 -0.08 -20.14 -2.05
N TYR A 89 -0.05 -18.85 -2.37
CA TYR A 89 -0.49 -17.81 -1.43
C TYR A 89 -0.80 -16.49 -2.11
N THR A 90 -1.44 -15.59 -1.37
CA THR A 90 -1.61 -14.19 -1.77
C THR A 90 -1.40 -13.30 -0.55
N ILE A 91 -0.67 -12.22 -0.72
CA ILE A 91 -0.51 -11.19 0.30
C ILE A 91 -1.21 -9.94 -0.21
N ASP A 92 -2.09 -9.38 0.61
CA ASP A 92 -2.65 -8.07 0.35
C ASP A 92 -2.13 -7.03 1.35
N ALA A 93 -2.05 -5.78 0.93
CA ALA A 93 -1.79 -4.61 1.76
C ALA A 93 -2.97 -3.66 1.59
N ALA A 94 -3.89 -3.67 2.54
CA ALA A 94 -5.11 -2.87 2.55
C ALA A 94 -4.90 -1.57 3.32
N PRO A 95 -5.37 -0.41 2.80
CA PRO A 95 -5.29 0.84 3.54
C PRO A 95 -6.12 0.73 4.83
N VAL A 96 -5.63 1.33 5.91
CA VAL A 96 -6.36 1.36 7.19
C VAL A 96 -7.65 2.15 7.00
N ALA A 97 -8.78 1.59 7.43
CA ALA A 97 -10.07 2.26 7.42
C ALA A 97 -9.99 3.57 8.22
N SER A 98 -10.59 4.65 7.72
CA SER A 98 -10.44 6.03 8.24
C SER A 98 -9.01 6.58 8.27
N GLY A 99 -8.06 5.92 7.62
CA GLY A 99 -6.67 6.36 7.48
C GLY A 99 -6.45 7.28 6.29
N VAL A 100 -5.25 7.86 6.21
CA VAL A 100 -4.87 8.84 5.18
C VAL A 100 -4.88 8.31 3.74
N MET A 101 -4.90 6.98 3.57
CA MET A 101 -4.94 6.29 2.28
C MET A 101 -6.29 5.60 1.99
N GLN A 102 -7.33 5.82 2.80
CA GLN A 102 -8.61 5.11 2.63
C GLN A 102 -9.22 5.32 1.25
N ASP A 103 -9.20 6.55 0.74
CA ASP A 103 -9.78 6.93 -0.56
C ASP A 103 -8.74 6.96 -1.68
N ASP A 104 -7.59 6.30 -1.48
CA ASP A 104 -6.53 6.29 -2.47
C ASP A 104 -6.91 5.47 -3.71
N ALA A 105 -6.65 6.03 -4.89
CA ALA A 105 -6.99 5.41 -6.17
C ALA A 105 -6.31 4.06 -6.42
N CYS A 106 -5.18 3.77 -5.75
CA CYS A 106 -4.50 2.48 -5.84
C CYS A 106 -5.05 1.44 -4.87
N GLY A 107 -5.81 1.86 -3.85
CA GLY A 107 -6.50 0.97 -2.91
C GLY A 107 -5.58 -0.10 -2.31
N VAL A 108 -6.05 -1.34 -2.35
CA VAL A 108 -5.38 -2.54 -1.84
C VAL A 108 -4.34 -3.01 -2.86
N PHE A 109 -3.08 -3.16 -2.42
CA PHE A 109 -2.02 -3.77 -3.22
C PHE A 109 -1.99 -5.28 -3.00
N ILE A 110 -1.83 -6.06 -4.05
CA ILE A 110 -1.91 -7.53 -3.99
C ILE A 110 -0.72 -8.13 -4.73
N ILE A 111 -0.04 -9.09 -4.11
CA ILE A 111 0.95 -9.95 -4.77
C ILE A 111 0.69 -11.42 -4.44
N ASP A 112 0.78 -12.28 -5.45
CA ASP A 112 0.70 -13.73 -5.26
C ASP A 112 2.06 -14.42 -5.35
N ALA A 113 2.09 -15.73 -5.10
CA ALA A 113 3.32 -16.52 -5.12
C ALA A 113 3.98 -16.61 -6.51
N THR A 114 3.24 -16.30 -7.59
CA THR A 114 3.80 -16.23 -8.95
C THR A 114 4.52 -14.90 -9.22
N GLY A 115 4.39 -13.94 -8.29
CA GLY A 115 4.88 -12.57 -8.43
C GLY A 115 3.92 -11.67 -9.21
N LEU A 116 2.69 -12.13 -9.51
CA LEU A 116 1.69 -11.31 -10.16
C LEU A 116 1.25 -10.19 -9.22
N ARG A 117 1.38 -8.95 -9.70
CA ARG A 117 1.05 -7.74 -8.97
C ARG A 117 -0.24 -7.16 -9.49
N SER A 118 -1.17 -6.87 -8.59
CA SER A 118 -2.44 -6.23 -8.92
C SER A 118 -2.86 -5.26 -7.83
N ASN A 119 -3.89 -4.46 -8.13
CA ASN A 119 -4.53 -3.58 -7.17
C ASN A 119 -6.05 -3.77 -7.26
N ARG A 120 -6.78 -3.46 -6.20
CA ARG A 120 -8.25 -3.32 -6.19
C ARG A 120 -8.64 -2.18 -5.27
N LEU A 121 -9.81 -1.58 -5.44
CA LEU A 121 -10.30 -0.61 -4.44
C LEU A 121 -10.74 -1.36 -3.18
N ALA A 122 -10.73 -0.67 -2.03
CA ALA A 122 -11.02 -1.30 -0.73
C ALA A 122 -12.46 -1.85 -0.64
N ASP A 123 -13.38 -1.34 -1.46
CA ASP A 123 -14.81 -1.66 -1.47
C ASP A 123 -15.21 -2.65 -2.58
N THR A 124 -14.29 -3.02 -3.47
CA THR A 124 -14.57 -3.86 -4.64
C THR A 124 -13.61 -5.03 -4.74
N ALA A 125 -14.14 -6.21 -5.07
CA ALA A 125 -13.34 -7.41 -5.26
C ALA A 125 -12.61 -7.45 -6.61
N ALA A 126 -13.12 -6.70 -7.60
CA ALA A 126 -12.57 -6.69 -8.95
C ALA A 126 -11.20 -5.98 -8.97
N PRO A 127 -10.19 -6.55 -9.64
CA PRO A 127 -8.91 -5.88 -9.79
C PRO A 127 -9.04 -4.65 -10.69
N LEU A 128 -8.22 -3.63 -10.43
CA LEU A 128 -7.97 -2.54 -11.34
C LEU A 128 -7.37 -3.08 -12.64
N ASP A 129 -7.53 -2.33 -13.72
CA ASP A 129 -6.88 -2.65 -14.98
C ASP A 129 -5.34 -2.73 -14.81
N ALA A 130 -4.70 -3.52 -15.68
CA ALA A 130 -3.27 -3.82 -15.57
C ALA A 130 -2.41 -2.55 -15.67
N ALA A 131 -2.81 -1.57 -16.49
CA ALA A 131 -2.08 -0.32 -16.65
C ALA A 131 -2.12 0.50 -15.36
N LYS A 132 -3.29 0.70 -14.74
CA LYS A 132 -3.41 1.37 -13.43
C LYS A 132 -2.66 0.65 -12.33
N SER A 133 -2.79 -0.68 -12.26
CA SER A 133 -2.02 -1.47 -11.30
C SER A 133 -0.52 -1.22 -11.48
N SER A 134 0.01 -1.29 -12.71
CA SER A 134 1.43 -1.02 -12.97
C SER A 134 1.86 0.40 -12.57
N ALA A 135 0.99 1.40 -12.75
CA ALA A 135 1.26 2.78 -12.34
C ALA A 135 1.31 2.90 -10.81
N CYS A 136 0.40 2.25 -10.10
CA CYS A 136 0.37 2.20 -8.63
C CYS A 136 1.64 1.57 -8.06
N TRP A 137 2.05 0.41 -8.59
CA TRP A 137 3.25 -0.30 -8.15
C TRP A 137 4.57 0.43 -8.46
N THR A 138 4.56 1.36 -9.42
CA THR A 138 5.73 2.20 -9.75
C THR A 138 5.68 3.59 -9.09
N GLY A 139 4.65 3.87 -8.28
CA GLY A 139 4.45 5.17 -7.63
C GLY A 139 4.13 6.30 -8.62
N LYS A 140 3.60 5.98 -9.80
CA LYS A 140 3.17 6.92 -10.84
C LYS A 140 1.66 7.12 -10.92
N GLY A 141 0.88 6.19 -10.34
CA GLY A 141 -0.58 6.25 -10.26
C GLY A 141 -1.07 7.24 -9.21
#